data_AF-A0A7Z7K8F8-F1
#
_entry.id   AF-A0A7Z7K8F8-F1
#
_cell.length_a   1.000
_cell.length_b   1.000
_cell.length_c   1.000
_cell.angle_alpha   90.00
_cell.angle_beta   90.00
_cell.angle_gamma   90.00
#
_symmetry.space_group_name_H-M   'P 1'
#
loop_
_entity.id
_entity.type
_entity.pdbx_description
1 polymer ?
#
loop_
_entity_poly.entity_id
_entity_poly.type
_entity_poly.pdbx_seq_one_letter_code
_entity_poly.pdbx_strand_id
1 'polypeptide(L)'
;MAKEKARYFTFLLYPESIPIDWELKLETLGVPIAVSPLHDKDKSNVEGQKYKKPHYHVIYIAKNPVTADSVRWKIKKNLGEQSVAMVQVALNVENTYLYLTHESKDAIAKKKHVYDKVDIKLINNFDIDRYVTLDVEKKQNFSTW
;
A
#
# COMPACT_ATOMS: atom_id res chain seq x y z
N MET A 1 23.76 7.33 11.30
CA MET A 1 23.14 6.00 11.40
C MET A 1 22.74 5.53 10.01
N ALA A 2 22.86 4.24 9.70
CA ALA A 2 22.39 3.70 8.43
C ALA A 2 20.84 3.73 8.39
N LYS A 3 20.26 4.18 7.27
CA LYS A 3 18.80 4.16 7.07
C LYS A 3 18.35 2.72 6.85
N GLU A 4 17.26 2.34 7.51
CA GLU A 4 16.66 1.01 7.38
C GLU A 4 16.30 0.71 5.92
N LYS A 5 16.55 -0.54 5.50
CA LYS A 5 16.20 -1.04 4.16
C LYS A 5 15.14 -2.11 4.27
N ALA A 6 14.14 -2.03 3.40
CA ALA A 6 13.05 -2.99 3.32
C ALA A 6 12.67 -3.27 1.86
N ARG A 7 11.82 -4.27 1.65
CA ARG A 7 11.24 -4.57 0.32
C ARG A 7 9.79 -4.14 0.20
N TYR A 8 9.06 -4.06 1.31
CA TYR A 8 7.63 -3.80 1.30
C TYR A 8 7.35 -2.41 1.85
N PHE A 9 6.62 -1.61 1.08
CA PHE A 9 6.34 -0.24 1.41
C PHE A 9 4.87 0.07 1.23
N THR A 10 4.38 1.05 1.98
CA THR A 10 3.06 1.63 1.77
C THR A 10 3.11 3.15 1.86
N PHE A 11 2.22 3.80 1.12
CA PHE A 11 2.09 5.25 1.09
C PHE A 11 0.71 5.65 0.57
N LEU A 12 0.43 6.95 0.66
CA LEU A 12 -0.79 7.57 0.16
C LEU A 12 -0.53 8.31 -1.15
N LEU A 13 -1.47 8.23 -2.08
CA LEU A 13 -1.58 9.13 -3.22
C LEU A 13 -2.87 9.93 -3.12
N TYR A 14 -2.83 11.22 -3.46
CA TYR A 14 -4.01 12.07 -3.54
C TYR A 14 -4.36 12.29 -5.02
N PRO A 15 -5.60 12.02 -5.47
CA PRO A 15 -6.00 12.24 -6.86
C PRO A 15 -5.72 13.67 -7.36
N GLU A 16 -5.85 14.67 -6.48
CA GLU A 16 -5.57 16.08 -6.79
C GLU A 16 -4.08 16.40 -7.05
N SER A 17 -3.17 15.48 -6.70
CA SER A 17 -1.72 15.69 -6.75
C SER A 17 -0.98 14.69 -7.65
N ILE A 18 -1.70 13.89 -8.43
CA ILE A 18 -1.14 12.90 -9.35
C ILE A 18 -1.71 13.11 -10.77
N PRO A 19 -0.95 12.75 -11.83
CA PRO A 19 -1.40 12.81 -13.22
C PRO A 19 -2.63 11.93 -13.47
N ILE A 20 -3.42 12.23 -14.50
CA ILE A 20 -4.58 11.40 -14.86
C ILE A 20 -4.18 9.97 -15.28
N ASP A 21 -2.98 9.81 -15.84
CA ASP A 21 -2.38 8.55 -16.31
C ASP A 21 -1.52 7.86 -15.23
N TRP A 22 -1.75 8.18 -13.95
CA TRP A 22 -0.95 7.68 -12.83
C TRP A 22 -0.85 6.15 -12.76
N GLU A 23 -1.92 5.43 -13.14
CA GLU A 23 -1.93 3.96 -13.13
C GLU A 23 -0.90 3.39 -14.11
N LEU A 24 -0.92 3.86 -15.36
CA LEU A 24 0.05 3.48 -16.39
C LEU A 24 1.47 3.87 -15.95
N LYS A 25 1.63 5.07 -15.36
CA LYS A 25 2.92 5.50 -14.84
C LYS A 25 3.44 4.58 -13.75
N LEU A 26 2.61 4.15 -12.79
CA LEU A 26 3.01 3.17 -11.79
C LEU A 26 3.39 1.82 -12.41
N GLU A 27 2.69 1.40 -13.47
CA GLU A 27 3.01 0.20 -14.22
C GLU A 27 4.43 0.26 -14.81
N THR A 28 4.86 1.40 -15.38
CA THR A 28 6.21 1.56 -15.95
C THR A 28 7.36 1.36 -14.95
N LEU A 29 7.09 1.40 -13.64
CA LEU A 29 8.09 1.10 -12.60
C LEU A 29 8.52 -0.38 -12.63
N GLY A 30 7.74 -1.25 -13.28
CA GLY A 30 8.05 -2.66 -13.48
C GLY A 30 8.18 -3.43 -12.17
N VAL A 31 7.44 -3.03 -11.14
CA VAL A 31 7.38 -3.66 -9.82
C VAL A 31 5.94 -3.96 -9.44
N PRO A 32 5.68 -5.04 -8.69
CA PRO A 32 4.33 -5.36 -8.22
C PRO A 32 3.80 -4.28 -7.28
N ILE A 33 2.58 -3.81 -7.56
CA ILE A 33 1.89 -2.78 -6.77
C ILE A 33 0.43 -3.18 -6.60
N ALA A 34 -0.11 -3.01 -5.39
CA ALA A 34 -1.56 -3.04 -5.16
C ALA A 34 -2.02 -1.64 -4.75
N VAL A 35 -3.12 -1.18 -5.32
CA VAL A 35 -3.72 0.12 -4.99
C VAL A 35 -5.14 -0.11 -4.51
N SER A 36 -5.51 0.52 -3.40
CA SER A 36 -6.86 0.43 -2.85
C SER A 36 -7.92 0.95 -3.82
N PRO A 37 -9.20 0.71 -3.52
CA PRO A 37 -10.28 1.56 -4.00
C PRO A 37 -10.00 3.03 -3.63
N LEU A 38 -10.75 3.97 -4.18
CA LEU A 38 -10.66 5.36 -3.73
C LEU A 38 -11.22 5.48 -2.32
N HIS A 39 -10.39 5.93 -1.36
CA HIS A 39 -10.84 6.17 0.02
C HIS A 39 -11.42 7.58 0.15
N ASP A 40 -12.72 7.70 -0.05
CA ASP A 40 -13.49 8.95 -0.01
C ASP A 40 -14.51 9.01 1.16
N LYS A 41 -14.61 7.94 1.95
CA LYS A 41 -15.57 7.79 3.07
C LYS A 41 -14.88 7.61 4.43
N ASP A 42 -13.58 7.89 4.50
CA ASP A 42 -12.83 7.86 5.74
C ASP A 42 -13.29 8.98 6.67
N LYS A 43 -13.84 8.63 7.84
CA LYS A 43 -14.30 9.62 8.82
C LYS A 43 -13.16 10.54 9.23
N SER A 44 -13.42 11.85 9.17
CA SER A 44 -12.48 12.86 9.67
C SER A 44 -12.67 13.08 11.16
N ASN A 45 -11.60 13.54 11.83
CA ASN A 45 -11.63 14.00 13.21
C ASN A 45 -11.62 15.55 13.29
N VAL A 46 -11.71 16.23 12.14
CA VAL A 46 -11.72 17.70 12.05
C VAL A 46 -13.15 18.19 12.11
N GLU A 47 -13.43 19.13 13.01
CA GLU A 47 -14.76 19.72 13.18
C GLU A 47 -15.26 20.35 11.87
N GLY A 48 -16.53 20.12 11.53
CA GLY A 48 -17.13 20.58 10.27
C GLY A 48 -16.74 19.77 9.03
N GLN A 49 -15.81 18.83 9.11
CA GLN A 49 -15.42 17.95 8.01
C GLN A 49 -15.92 16.53 8.25
N LYS A 50 -16.85 16.04 7.41
CA LYS A 50 -17.38 14.67 7.56
C LYS A 50 -16.34 13.60 7.19
N TYR A 51 -15.66 13.78 6.05
CA TYR A 51 -14.71 12.82 5.50
C TYR A 51 -13.35 13.45 5.26
N LYS A 52 -12.29 12.65 5.42
CA LYS A 52 -10.93 13.00 5.05
C LYS A 52 -10.84 13.29 3.55
N LYS A 53 -9.76 13.96 3.13
CA LYS A 53 -9.47 14.16 1.71
C LYS A 53 -9.41 12.80 0.98
N PRO A 54 -9.98 12.67 -0.23
CA PRO A 54 -9.89 11.44 -1.02
C PRO A 54 -8.44 11.03 -1.26
N HIS A 55 -8.12 9.76 -1.05
CA HIS A 55 -6.78 9.22 -1.24
C HIS A 55 -6.80 7.75 -1.65
N TYR A 56 -5.69 7.28 -2.20
CA TYR A 56 -5.41 5.88 -2.42
C TYR A 56 -4.36 5.42 -1.41
N HIS A 57 -4.57 4.24 -0.83
CA HIS A 57 -3.50 3.48 -0.21
C HIS A 57 -2.79 2.64 -1.27
N VAL A 58 -1.46 2.64 -1.23
CA VAL A 58 -0.62 1.88 -2.15
C VAL A 58 0.26 0.91 -1.38
N ILE A 59 0.40 -0.31 -1.87
CA ILE A 59 1.43 -1.28 -1.45
C ILE A 59 2.41 -1.41 -2.61
N TYR A 60 3.69 -1.21 -2.32
CA TYR A 60 4.78 -1.24 -3.30
C TYR A 60 5.81 -2.29 -2.91
N ILE A 61 6.10 -3.22 -3.83
CA ILE A 61 7.03 -4.32 -3.60
C ILE A 61 8.33 -4.07 -4.37
N ALA A 62 9.36 -3.58 -3.67
CA ALA A 62 10.67 -3.36 -4.26
C ALA A 62 11.34 -4.70 -4.65
N LYS A 63 12.01 -4.70 -5.81
CA LYS A 63 12.80 -5.86 -6.28
C LYS A 63 13.90 -6.23 -5.28
N ASN A 64 14.59 -5.22 -4.75
CA ASN A 64 15.70 -5.36 -3.79
C ASN A 64 15.43 -4.51 -2.53
N PRO A 65 16.07 -4.82 -1.38
CA PRO A 65 16.00 -3.97 -0.20
C PRO A 65 16.50 -2.55 -0.48
N VAL A 66 15.64 -1.56 -0.27
CA VAL A 66 15.92 -0.13 -0.49
C VAL A 66 15.42 0.69 0.70
N THR A 67 15.75 1.98 0.76
CA THR A 67 15.23 2.87 1.79
C THR A 67 13.86 3.44 1.39
N ALA A 68 13.04 3.81 2.37
CA ALA A 68 11.76 4.48 2.12
C ALA A 68 11.93 5.78 1.32
N ASP A 69 13.00 6.53 1.56
CA ASP A 69 13.33 7.75 0.82
C ASP A 69 13.59 7.48 -0.67
N SER A 70 14.21 6.35 -1.01
CA SER A 70 14.46 5.97 -2.40
C SER A 70 13.14 5.67 -3.13
N VAL A 71 12.21 5.00 -2.46
CA VAL A 71 10.85 4.76 -2.99
C VAL A 71 10.13 6.10 -3.16
N ARG A 72 10.14 6.96 -2.13
CA ARG A 72 9.52 8.30 -2.19
C ARG A 72 10.04 9.12 -3.36
N TRP A 73 11.36 9.18 -3.53
CA TRP A 73 11.99 9.88 -4.65
C TRP A 73 11.56 9.31 -6.00
N LYS A 74 11.53 7.98 -6.14
CA LYS A 74 11.11 7.32 -7.38
C LYS A 74 9.65 7.62 -7.74
N ILE A 75 8.75 7.58 -6.76
CA ILE A 75 7.34 7.93 -6.95
C ILE A 75 7.20 9.40 -7.35
N LYS A 76 7.88 10.32 -6.66
CA LYS A 76 7.88 11.75 -7.02
C LYS A 76 8.43 12.02 -8.42
N LYS A 77 9.49 11.33 -8.82
CA LYS A 77 10.06 11.45 -10.17
C LYS A 77 9.07 11.02 -11.25
N ASN A 78 8.22 10.04 -10.95
CA ASN A 78 7.28 9.46 -11.90
C ASN A 78 5.93 10.21 -11.92
N LEU A 79 5.36 10.48 -10.75
CA LEU A 79 4.03 11.07 -10.56
C LEU A 79 4.05 12.56 -10.21
N GLY A 80 5.21 13.20 -10.08
CA GLY A 80 5.34 14.62 -9.72
C GLY A 80 5.66 14.85 -8.25
N GLU A 81 6.23 16.03 -7.95
CA GLU A 81 6.84 16.34 -6.64
C GLU A 81 5.85 16.29 -5.46
N GLN A 82 4.58 16.56 -5.72
CA GLN A 82 3.52 16.58 -4.69
C GLN A 82 2.77 15.25 -4.54
N SER A 83 3.10 14.23 -5.33
CA SER A 83 2.37 12.95 -5.39
C SER A 83 2.36 12.17 -4.07
N VAL A 84 3.48 12.18 -3.33
CA VAL A 84 3.64 11.42 -2.10
C VAL A 84 4.33 12.24 -1.00
N ALA A 85 3.66 12.33 0.15
CA ALA A 85 4.19 13.02 1.32
C ALA A 85 5.14 12.13 2.14
N MET A 86 4.68 10.91 2.46
CA MET A 86 5.35 9.97 3.38
C MET A 86 5.31 8.55 2.79
N VAL A 87 6.41 7.81 2.95
CA VAL A 87 6.49 6.38 2.64
C VAL A 87 6.87 5.62 3.90
N GLN A 88 6.17 4.53 4.20
CA GLN A 88 6.37 3.70 5.37
C GLN A 88 6.76 2.27 4.95
N VAL A 89 7.48 1.57 5.82
CA VAL A 89 7.75 0.13 5.66
C VAL A 89 6.48 -0.65 6.04
N ALA A 90 6.08 -1.59 5.19
CA ALA A 90 4.97 -2.50 5.47
C ALA A 90 5.51 -3.77 6.12
N LEU A 91 5.39 -3.89 7.45
CA LEU A 91 5.92 -5.01 8.22
C LEU A 91 5.16 -6.32 7.95
N ASN A 92 3.84 -6.24 7.76
CA ASN A 92 2.98 -7.39 7.44
C ASN A 92 2.13 -7.04 6.20
N VAL A 93 2.50 -7.64 5.06
CA VAL A 93 1.87 -7.35 3.76
C VAL A 93 0.41 -7.78 3.73
N GLU A 94 0.06 -8.92 4.34
CA GLU A 94 -1.31 -9.42 4.43
C GLU A 94 -2.23 -8.41 5.14
N ASN A 95 -1.80 -7.95 6.33
CA ASN A 95 -2.57 -6.99 7.10
C ASN A 95 -2.66 -5.63 6.38
N THR A 96 -1.58 -5.18 5.72
CA THR A 96 -1.62 -3.96 4.91
C THR A 96 -2.56 -4.11 3.71
N TYR A 97 -2.60 -5.28 3.07
CA TYR A 97 -3.48 -5.58 1.95
C TYR A 97 -4.96 -5.59 2.37
N LEU A 98 -5.30 -6.25 3.47
CA LEU A 98 -6.64 -6.20 4.05
C LEU A 98 -7.03 -4.78 4.48
N TYR A 99 -6.06 -3.95 4.86
CA TYR A 99 -6.33 -2.55 5.20
C TYR A 99 -6.72 -1.71 3.98
N LEU A 100 -6.37 -2.12 2.75
CA LEU A 100 -6.80 -1.43 1.52
C LEU A 100 -8.33 -1.33 1.40
N THR A 101 -9.08 -2.27 1.98
CA THR A 101 -10.55 -2.24 2.02
C THR A 101 -11.12 -2.08 3.43
N HIS A 102 -10.27 -1.80 4.42
CA HIS A 102 -10.62 -1.77 5.85
C HIS A 102 -11.15 -3.07 6.43
N GLU A 103 -10.70 -4.20 5.88
CA GLU A 103 -11.01 -5.54 6.37
C GLU A 103 -9.92 -6.14 7.25
N SER A 104 -8.89 -5.36 7.58
CA SER A 104 -7.91 -5.80 8.58
C SER A 104 -8.53 -5.82 9.98
N LYS A 105 -7.96 -6.65 10.88
CA LYS A 105 -8.46 -6.81 12.26
C LYS A 105 -8.62 -5.45 12.98
N ASP A 106 -7.64 -4.56 12.85
CA ASP A 106 -7.66 -3.23 13.46
C ASP A 106 -8.72 -2.32 12.83
N ALA A 107 -8.86 -2.33 11.50
CA ALA A 107 -9.84 -1.49 10.80
C ALA A 107 -11.29 -1.90 11.14
N ILE A 108 -11.54 -3.22 11.27
CA ILE A 108 -12.81 -3.78 11.73
C ILE A 108 -13.07 -3.38 13.19
N ALA A 109 -12.09 -3.52 14.08
CA ALA A 109 -12.23 -3.13 15.49
C ALA A 109 -12.57 -1.64 15.64
N LYS A 110 -12.01 -0.80 14.76
CA LYS A 110 -12.30 0.65 14.67
C LYS A 110 -13.56 1.00 13.88
N LYS A 111 -14.30 0.01 13.38
CA LYS A 111 -15.53 0.19 12.58
C LYS A 111 -15.33 1.18 11.43
N LYS A 112 -14.21 1.07 10.71
CA LYS A 112 -13.94 1.87 9.52
C LYS A 112 -14.91 1.49 8.38
N HIS A 113 -15.10 2.40 7.42
CA HIS A 113 -15.90 2.12 6.24
C HIS A 113 -15.23 1.05 5.40
N VAL A 114 -15.95 -0.03 5.07
CA VAL A 114 -15.45 -1.11 4.22
C VAL A 114 -15.64 -0.74 2.75
N TYR A 115 -14.59 -0.89 1.95
CA TYR A 115 -14.62 -0.63 0.50
C TYR A 115 -14.68 -1.95 -0.28
N ASP A 116 -15.08 -1.91 -1.54
CA ASP A 116 -15.20 -3.11 -2.36
C ASP A 116 -13.84 -3.61 -2.85
N LYS A 117 -13.62 -4.92 -2.79
CA LYS A 117 -12.38 -5.56 -3.25
C LYS A 117 -12.23 -5.51 -4.77
N VAL A 118 -13.34 -5.46 -5.51
CA VAL A 118 -13.30 -5.42 -6.99
C VAL A 118 -12.61 -4.16 -7.53
N ASP A 119 -12.57 -3.10 -6.71
CA ASP A 119 -11.96 -1.82 -7.07
C ASP A 119 -10.45 -1.76 -6.78
N ILE A 120 -9.88 -2.80 -6.16
CA ILE A 120 -8.44 -2.94 -5.95
C ILE A 120 -7.77 -3.07 -7.32
N LYS A 121 -6.75 -2.25 -7.56
CA LYS A 121 -5.95 -2.31 -8.79
C LYS A 121 -4.68 -3.09 -8.52
N LEU A 122 -4.48 -4.16 -9.28
CA LEU A 122 -3.30 -5.02 -9.21
C LEU A 122 -2.41 -4.73 -10.42
N ILE A 123 -1.24 -4.16 -10.17
CA ILE A 123 -0.31 -3.69 -11.20
C ILE A 123 0.91 -4.63 -11.23
N ASN A 124 1.41 -4.93 -12.43
CA ASN A 124 2.58 -5.77 -12.66
C ASN A 124 2.50 -7.15 -11.98
N ASN A 125 1.36 -7.83 -12.14
CA ASN A 125 1.11 -9.17 -11.57
C ASN A 125 1.33 -9.23 -10.05
N PHE A 126 0.93 -8.17 -9.33
CA PHE A 126 0.82 -8.25 -7.88
C PHE A 126 -0.16 -9.37 -7.51
N ASP A 127 0.29 -10.23 -6.61
CA ASP A 127 -0.45 -11.37 -6.11
C ASP A 127 -0.10 -11.50 -4.62
N ILE A 128 -1.11 -11.36 -3.76
CA ILE A 128 -0.91 -11.30 -2.31
C ILE A 128 -0.31 -12.61 -1.77
N ASP A 129 -0.66 -13.75 -2.36
CA ASP A 129 -0.22 -15.07 -1.91
C ASP A 129 1.30 -15.25 -2.04
N ARG A 130 1.96 -14.47 -2.91
CA ARG A 130 3.42 -14.45 -3.04
C ARG A 130 4.13 -13.77 -1.87
N TYR A 131 3.40 -13.01 -1.06
CA TYR A 131 3.95 -12.19 0.02
C TYR A 131 3.47 -12.61 1.41
N VAL A 132 2.50 -13.53 1.48
CA VAL A 132 2.12 -14.19 2.73
C VAL A 132 3.06 -15.37 2.95
N THR A 133 4.09 -15.18 3.79
CA THR A 133 4.98 -16.27 4.15
C THR A 133 4.42 -17.06 5.33
N LEU A 134 4.41 -18.39 5.23
CA LEU A 134 4.22 -19.25 6.39
C LEU A 134 5.31 -18.97 7.43
N ASP A 135 4.90 -18.77 8.69
CA ASP A 135 5.80 -18.67 9.84
C ASP A 135 6.77 -19.86 9.88
N VAL A 136 7.98 -19.61 10.36
CA VAL A 136 9.08 -20.59 10.41
C VAL A 136 8.64 -21.87 11.14
N GLU A 137 7.82 -21.74 12.19
CA GLU A 137 7.26 -22.86 12.96
C GLU A 137 6.31 -23.73 12.12
N LYS A 138 5.50 -23.13 11.25
CA LYS A 138 4.60 -23.89 10.37
C LYS A 138 5.36 -24.66 9.30
N LYS A 139 6.51 -24.15 8.84
CA LYS A 139 7.33 -24.85 7.83
C LYS A 139 7.98 -26.12 8.35
N GLN A 140 8.34 -26.19 9.64
CA GLN A 140 8.94 -27.39 10.24
C GLN A 140 7.96 -28.57 10.29
N ASN A 141 6.66 -28.32 10.49
CA ASN A 141 5.63 -29.37 10.52
C ASN A 141 5.33 -30.03 9.16
N PHE A 142 5.74 -29.41 8.05
CA PHE A 142 5.60 -30.00 6.71
C PHE A 142 6.84 -30.79 6.25
N SER A 143 7.95 -30.74 7.01
CA SER A 143 9.21 -31.40 6.64
C SER A 143 9.42 -32.75 7.33
N THR A 144 8.43 -33.26 8.06
CA THR A 144 8.50 -34.51 8.85
C THR A 144 7.57 -35.62 8.35
N TRP A 145 7.22 -35.64 7.06
CA TRP A 145 6.51 -36.74 6.40
C TRP A 145 7.31 -37.32 5.24
#